data_AF-A0A933SZA8-F1
#
_entry.id   AF-A0A933SZA8-F1
#
_cell.length_a   1.000
_cell.length_b   1.000
_cell.length_c   1.000
_cell.angle_alpha   90.00
_cell.angle_beta   90.00
_cell.angle_gamma   90.00
#
_symmetry.space_group_name_H-M   'P 1'
#
loop_
_entity.id
_entity.type
_entity.pdbx_description
1 polymer ?
#
loop_
_entity_poly.entity_id
_entity_poly.type
_entity_poly.pdbx_seq_one_letter_code
_entity_poly.pdbx_strand_id
1 'polypeptide(L)'
;MENFIYTVLLIFHNIALVGCAAAPFYNLRLVNQRAQFGKKLHYQLDKVVEDTIQGLEPYCWTFIFVLFVTGFGFPITYYAFHGQLKEFDAVVFTAFVLKHVFVIGMVAMAGTIAFTINPKIKEVFSKFSPDAQPQEDMVNKFFGLRAKRKKLCKICFVFSILILAISPALRYY
;
A
#
# COMPACT_ATOMS: atom_id res chain seq x y z
N MET A 1 0.15 -33.02 5.55
CA MET A 1 0.72 -31.83 6.21
C MET A 1 0.88 -30.68 5.22
N GLU A 2 1.42 -30.95 4.02
CA GLU A 2 1.52 -29.98 2.90
C GLU A 2 0.22 -29.21 2.63
N ASN A 3 -0.90 -29.90 2.35
CA ASN A 3 -2.18 -29.26 2.06
C ASN A 3 -2.65 -28.30 3.15
N PHE A 4 -2.41 -28.63 4.42
CA PHE A 4 -2.77 -27.77 5.54
C PHE A 4 -1.94 -26.49 5.54
N ILE A 5 -0.62 -26.59 5.34
CA ILE A 5 0.28 -25.43 5.23
C ILE A 5 -0.13 -24.55 4.04
N TYR A 6 -0.44 -25.16 2.91
CA TYR A 6 -0.96 -24.46 1.72
C TYR A 6 -2.26 -23.69 2.02
N THR A 7 -3.22 -24.31 2.69
CA THR A 7 -4.47 -23.65 3.09
C THR A 7 -4.21 -22.46 4.02
N VAL A 8 -3.34 -22.64 5.02
CA VAL A 8 -2.97 -21.55 5.94
C VAL A 8 -2.30 -20.40 5.19
N LEU A 9 -1.33 -20.70 4.32
CA LEU A 9 -0.68 -19.70 3.46
C LEU A 9 -1.70 -18.96 2.61
N LEU A 10 -2.64 -19.67 1.97
CA LEU A 10 -3.66 -19.09 1.12
C LEU A 10 -4.59 -18.14 1.88
N ILE A 11 -5.01 -18.50 3.09
CA ILE A 11 -5.84 -17.64 3.95
C ILE A 11 -5.10 -16.33 4.25
N PHE A 12 -3.88 -16.41 4.77
CA PHE A 12 -3.10 -15.22 5.11
C PHE A 12 -2.75 -14.38 3.89
N HIS A 13 -2.41 -15.02 2.77
CA HIS A 13 -2.09 -14.34 1.52
C HIS A 13 -3.29 -13.54 1.00
N ASN A 14 -4.48 -14.13 1.00
CA ASN A 14 -5.69 -13.46 0.53
C ASN A 14 -6.10 -12.30 1.45
N ILE A 15 -6.04 -12.49 2.77
CA ILE A 15 -6.31 -11.41 3.73
C ILE A 15 -5.33 -10.27 3.52
N ALA A 16 -4.04 -10.58 3.41
CA ALA A 16 -2.99 -9.59 3.18
C ALA A 16 -3.18 -8.86 1.85
N LEU A 17 -3.58 -9.57 0.79
CA LEU A 17 -3.83 -8.98 -0.52
C LEU A 17 -4.99 -7.98 -0.49
N VAL A 18 -6.11 -8.33 0.16
CA VAL A 18 -7.25 -7.43 0.33
C VAL A 18 -6.88 -6.24 1.21
N GLY A 19 -6.22 -6.48 2.35
CA GLY A 19 -5.79 -5.41 3.26
C GLY A 19 -4.81 -4.43 2.60
N CYS A 20 -3.89 -4.95 1.79
CA CYS A 20 -2.92 -4.17 1.02
C CYS A 20 -3.60 -3.25 -0.01
N ALA A 21 -4.66 -3.72 -0.67
CA ALA A 21 -5.45 -2.92 -1.61
C ALA A 21 -6.40 -1.93 -0.90
N ALA A 22 -6.88 -2.27 0.31
CA ALA A 22 -7.83 -1.46 1.05
C ALA A 22 -7.25 -0.11 1.49
N ALA A 23 -6.03 -0.09 2.04
CA ALA A 23 -5.39 1.13 2.52
C ALA A 23 -5.31 2.24 1.44
N PRO A 24 -4.77 1.99 0.23
CA PRO A 24 -4.73 3.01 -0.80
C PRO A 24 -6.12 3.35 -1.36
N PHE A 25 -7.06 2.40 -1.42
CA PHE A 25 -8.45 2.66 -1.83
C PHE A 25 -9.13 3.69 -0.92
N TYR A 26 -9.15 3.45 0.39
CA TYR A 26 -9.80 4.34 1.36
C TYR A 26 -9.09 5.69 1.46
N ASN A 27 -7.76 5.71 1.45
CA ASN A 27 -6.98 6.95 1.49
C ASN A 27 -7.25 7.83 0.26
N LEU A 28 -7.32 7.25 -0.94
CA LEU A 28 -7.65 7.99 -2.15
C LEU A 28 -9.08 8.54 -2.11
N ARG A 29 -10.05 7.75 -1.64
CA ARG A 29 -11.43 8.20 -1.48
C ARG A 29 -11.53 9.37 -0.51
N LEU A 30 -10.89 9.27 0.66
CA LEU A 30 -10.89 10.33 1.68
C LEU A 30 -10.27 11.63 1.15
N VAL A 31 -9.12 11.55 0.47
CA VAL A 31 -8.47 12.74 -0.11
C VAL A 31 -9.30 13.35 -1.25
N ASN A 32 -10.00 12.53 -2.04
CA ASN A 32 -10.90 13.01 -3.09
C ASN A 32 -12.13 13.70 -2.51
N GLN A 33 -12.72 13.17 -1.45
CA GLN A 33 -13.84 13.82 -0.74
C GLN A 33 -13.39 15.15 -0.13
N ARG A 34 -12.22 15.19 0.52
CA ARG A 34 -11.64 16.46 1.00
C ARG A 34 -11.54 17.48 -0.15
N ALA A 35 -11.11 17.08 -1.35
CA ALA A 35 -10.86 18.03 -2.44
C ALA A 35 -12.07 18.94 -2.80
N GLN A 36 -13.29 18.54 -2.43
CA GLN A 36 -14.51 19.34 -2.59
C GLN A 36 -14.49 20.67 -1.81
N PHE A 37 -13.72 20.76 -0.71
CA PHE A 37 -13.57 21.97 0.10
C PHE A 37 -12.50 22.94 -0.44
N GLY A 38 -11.89 22.63 -1.58
CA GLY A 38 -10.87 23.47 -2.22
C GLY A 38 -9.49 23.41 -1.54
N LYS A 39 -8.61 24.34 -1.94
CA LYS A 39 -7.21 24.42 -1.47
C LYS A 39 -7.03 25.28 -0.21
N LYS A 40 -8.10 25.57 0.52
CA LYS A 40 -8.03 26.29 1.79
C LYS A 40 -7.73 25.31 2.93
N LEU A 41 -6.89 25.74 3.87
CA LEU A 41 -6.61 24.97 5.08
C LEU A 41 -7.82 25.07 6.01
N HIS A 42 -8.37 23.91 6.39
CA HIS A 42 -9.42 23.80 7.39
C HIS A 42 -8.86 22.98 8.54
N TYR A 43 -8.27 23.62 9.55
CA TYR A 43 -7.40 22.95 10.53
C TYR A 43 -8.01 21.66 11.12
N GLN A 44 -9.23 21.71 11.64
CA GLN A 44 -9.88 20.53 12.25
C GLN A 44 -10.15 19.42 11.23
N LEU A 45 -10.66 19.77 10.04
CA LEU A 45 -10.91 18.81 8.98
C LEU A 45 -9.61 18.18 8.47
N ASP A 46 -8.60 19.00 8.21
CA ASP A 46 -7.31 18.55 7.72
C ASP A 46 -6.56 17.71 8.75
N LYS A 47 -6.67 18.05 10.04
CA LYS A 47 -6.13 17.24 11.14
C LYS A 47 -6.74 15.84 11.12
N VAL A 48 -8.07 15.74 11.13
CA VAL A 48 -8.77 14.43 11.11
C VAL A 48 -8.38 13.61 9.87
N VAL A 49 -8.29 14.25 8.70
CA VAL A 49 -7.88 13.56 7.47
C VAL A 49 -6.43 13.08 7.55
N GLU A 50 -5.51 13.91 8.04
CA GLU A 50 -4.10 13.54 8.16
C GLU A 50 -3.86 12.46 9.22
N ASP A 51 -4.50 12.57 10.38
CA ASP A 51 -4.42 11.58 11.45
C ASP A 51 -4.98 10.22 10.97
N THR A 52 -6.09 10.22 10.23
CA THR A 52 -6.67 9.00 9.66
C THR A 52 -5.73 8.34 8.64
N ILE A 53 -5.20 9.11 7.68
CA ILE A 53 -4.33 8.55 6.62
C ILE A 53 -3.03 8.00 7.21
N GLN A 54 -2.45 8.72 8.17
CA GLN A 54 -1.17 8.36 8.77
C GLN A 54 -1.33 7.24 9.81
N GLY A 55 -2.47 7.16 10.49
CA GLY A 55 -2.80 6.05 11.39
C GLY A 55 -2.98 4.71 10.67
N LEU A 56 -3.33 4.73 9.37
CA LEU A 56 -3.45 3.52 8.54
C LEU A 56 -2.10 3.00 8.00
N GLU A 57 -1.03 3.79 8.08
CA GLU A 57 0.27 3.44 7.53
C GLU A 57 0.86 2.13 8.10
N PRO A 58 0.85 1.86 9.43
CA PRO A 58 1.42 0.63 9.97
C PRO A 58 0.73 -0.64 9.46
N TYR A 59 -0.58 -0.58 9.24
CA TYR A 59 -1.34 -1.71 8.71
C TYR A 59 -0.94 -2.04 7.27
N CYS A 60 -0.69 -1.02 6.44
CA CYS A 60 -0.21 -1.22 5.07
C CYS A 60 1.12 -1.98 5.05
N TRP A 61 2.06 -1.63 5.93
CA TRP A 61 3.33 -2.34 6.08
C TRP A 61 3.15 -3.80 6.50
N THR A 62 2.29 -4.04 7.50
CA THR A 62 1.97 -5.40 7.95
C THR A 62 1.42 -6.25 6.80
N PHE A 63 0.46 -5.71 6.04
CA PHE A 63 -0.13 -6.45 4.92
C PHE A 63 0.85 -6.68 3.78
N ILE A 64 1.68 -5.70 3.42
CA ILE A 64 2.74 -5.89 2.40
C ILE A 64 3.73 -6.97 2.84
N PHE A 65 4.15 -6.96 4.10
CA PHE A 65 5.08 -7.95 4.64
C PHE A 65 4.48 -9.36 4.61
N VAL A 66 3.26 -9.53 5.12
CA VAL A 66 2.56 -10.83 5.09
C VAL A 66 2.36 -11.30 3.65
N LEU A 67 1.99 -10.40 2.73
CA LEU A 67 1.80 -10.73 1.32
C LEU A 67 3.10 -11.23 0.67
N PHE A 68 4.23 -10.59 0.99
CA PHE A 68 5.55 -10.98 0.51
C PHE A 68 5.98 -12.35 1.07
N VAL A 69 5.91 -12.54 2.38
CA VAL A 69 6.29 -13.79 3.05
C VAL A 69 5.44 -14.96 2.56
N THR A 70 4.12 -14.79 2.52
CA THR A 70 3.21 -15.84 2.05
C THR A 70 3.36 -16.10 0.55
N GLY A 71 3.72 -15.10 -0.26
CA GLY A 71 4.01 -15.25 -1.69
C GLY A 71 5.17 -16.22 -1.97
N PHE A 72 6.27 -16.11 -1.22
CA PHE A 72 7.39 -17.05 -1.29
C PHE A 72 7.12 -18.36 -0.53
N GLY A 73 6.21 -18.34 0.45
CA GLY A 73 5.83 -19.52 1.22
C GLY A 73 5.31 -20.67 0.35
N PHE A 74 4.60 -20.39 -0.75
CA PHE A 74 4.09 -21.41 -1.65
C PHE A 74 5.20 -22.26 -2.33
N PRO A 75 6.14 -21.68 -3.10
CA PRO A 75 7.21 -22.46 -3.73
C PRO A 75 8.15 -23.11 -2.69
N ILE A 76 8.38 -22.45 -1.55
CA ILE A 76 9.20 -23.03 -0.45
C ILE A 76 8.52 -24.26 0.15
N THR A 77 7.21 -24.21 0.36
CA THR A 77 6.45 -25.36 0.87
C THR A 77 6.52 -26.52 -0.12
N TYR A 78 6.30 -26.27 -1.42
CA TYR A 78 6.44 -27.30 -2.43
C TYR A 78 7.83 -27.95 -2.41
N TYR A 79 8.89 -27.14 -2.42
CA TYR A 79 10.26 -27.63 -2.38
C TYR A 79 10.55 -28.50 -1.14
N ALA A 80 10.04 -28.10 0.03
CA ALA A 80 10.23 -28.84 1.27
C ALA A 80 9.60 -30.25 1.27
N PHE A 81 8.49 -30.45 0.55
CA PHE A 81 7.81 -31.76 0.48
C PHE A 81 8.25 -32.62 -0.71
N HIS A 82 8.61 -32.01 -1.84
CA HIS A 82 8.90 -32.72 -3.08
C HIS A 82 10.40 -32.75 -3.44
N GLY A 83 11.24 -31.98 -2.74
CA GLY A 83 12.70 -31.93 -2.96
C GLY A 83 13.12 -31.20 -4.25
N GLN A 84 12.17 -30.60 -4.96
CA GLN A 84 12.39 -29.88 -6.21
C GLN A 84 11.42 -28.70 -6.32
N LEU A 85 11.76 -27.70 -7.11
CA LEU A 85 10.82 -26.63 -7.45
C LEU A 85 9.83 -27.14 -8.48
N LYS A 86 8.54 -26.83 -8.31
CA LYS A 86 7.53 -27.16 -9.32
C LYS A 86 7.83 -26.36 -10.58
N GLU A 87 7.80 -27.05 -11.72
CA GLU A 87 8.06 -26.43 -13.02
C GLU A 87 7.05 -25.32 -13.29
N PHE A 88 7.57 -24.16 -13.70
CA PHE A 88 6.77 -23.04 -14.15
C PHE A 88 6.68 -23.08 -15.67
N ASP A 89 5.46 -23.04 -16.22
CA ASP A 89 5.32 -22.60 -17.61
C ASP A 89 5.67 -21.11 -17.73
N ALA A 90 5.89 -20.64 -18.97
CA ALA A 90 6.31 -19.26 -19.22
C ALA A 90 5.28 -18.22 -18.72
N VAL A 91 3.99 -18.55 -18.73
CA VAL A 91 2.92 -17.66 -18.28
C VAL A 91 2.93 -17.54 -16.76
N VAL A 92 3.02 -18.65 -16.04
CA VAL A 92 3.06 -18.67 -14.57
C VAL A 92 4.35 -18.04 -14.06
N PHE A 93 5.50 -18.30 -14.71
CA PHE A 93 6.76 -17.63 -14.36
C PHE A 93 6.67 -16.11 -14.54
N THR A 94 6.12 -15.65 -15.66
CA THR A 94 5.92 -14.22 -15.93
C THR A 94 4.98 -13.59 -14.91
N ALA A 95 3.86 -14.25 -14.60
CA ALA A 95 2.92 -13.82 -13.57
C ALA A 95 3.58 -13.71 -12.19
N PHE A 96 4.42 -14.68 -11.84
CA PHE A 96 5.17 -14.71 -10.58
C PHE A 96 6.14 -13.54 -10.49
N VAL A 97 6.95 -13.31 -11.53
CA VAL A 97 7.93 -12.21 -11.58
C VAL A 97 7.21 -10.85 -11.52
N LEU A 98 6.18 -10.64 -12.34
CA LEU A 98 5.44 -9.37 -12.37
C LEU A 98 4.81 -9.05 -11.02
N LYS A 99 4.22 -10.04 -10.34
CA LYS A 99 3.67 -9.88 -9.00
C LYS A 99 4.71 -9.38 -8.02
N HIS A 100 5.90 -9.98 -8.02
CA HIS A 100 7.00 -9.55 -7.14
C HIS A 100 7.50 -8.15 -7.48
N VAL A 101 7.64 -7.82 -8.76
CA VAL A 101 8.00 -6.47 -9.21
C VAL A 101 6.99 -5.43 -8.69
N PHE A 102 5.70 -5.72 -8.77
CA PHE A 102 4.66 -4.82 -8.25
C PHE A 102 4.73 -4.70 -6.71
N VAL A 103 4.94 -5.80 -5.98
CA VAL A 103 5.09 -5.76 -4.51
C VAL A 103 6.32 -4.93 -4.11
N ILE A 104 7.47 -5.12 -4.77
CA ILE A 104 8.69 -4.34 -4.51
C ILE A 104 8.46 -2.85 -4.82
N GLY A 105 7.78 -2.55 -5.94
CA GLY A 105 7.38 -1.18 -6.26
C GLY A 105 6.48 -0.56 -5.19
N MET A 106 5.53 -1.34 -4.65
CA MET A 106 4.68 -0.90 -3.54
C MET A 106 5.48 -0.63 -2.27
N VAL A 107 6.45 -1.50 -1.91
CA VAL A 107 7.36 -1.28 -0.78
C VAL A 107 8.14 0.02 -0.95
N ALA A 108 8.70 0.28 -2.14
CA ALA A 108 9.46 1.49 -2.41
C ALA A 108 8.60 2.77 -2.28
N MET A 109 7.38 2.74 -2.82
CA MET A 109 6.43 3.86 -2.72
C MET A 109 5.92 4.07 -1.29
N ALA A 110 5.55 2.99 -0.59
CA ALA A 110 5.14 3.03 0.81
C ALA A 110 6.27 3.56 1.70
N GLY A 111 7.51 3.11 1.47
CA GLY A 111 8.73 3.62 2.10
C GLY A 111 8.91 5.12 1.88
N THR A 112 8.74 5.57 0.63
CA THR A 112 8.83 7.00 0.31
C THR A 112 7.76 7.82 1.03
N ILE A 113 6.53 7.30 1.11
CA ILE A 113 5.44 7.97 1.84
C ILE A 113 5.74 8.02 3.34
N ALA A 114 6.06 6.88 3.94
CA ALA A 114 6.30 6.68 5.38
C ALA A 114 7.47 7.51 5.90
N PHE A 115 8.62 7.42 5.25
CA PHE A 115 9.86 7.95 5.78
C PHE A 115 10.25 9.31 5.21
N THR A 116 9.67 9.73 4.07
CA THR A 116 9.99 11.01 3.45
C THR A 116 8.83 12.00 3.44
N ILE A 117 7.64 11.58 3.01
CA ILE A 117 6.52 12.52 2.77
C ILE A 117 5.73 12.79 4.05
N ASN A 118 5.32 11.76 4.78
CA ASN A 118 4.52 11.89 6.00
C ASN A 118 5.24 12.73 7.09
N PRO A 119 6.54 12.56 7.36
CA PRO A 119 7.25 13.40 8.33
C PRO A 119 7.26 14.87 7.92
N LYS A 120 7.48 15.17 6.63
CA LYS A 120 7.43 16.55 6.10
C LYS A 120 6.03 17.16 6.18
N ILE A 121 4.98 16.35 5.99
CA ILE A 121 3.60 16.79 6.17
C ILE A 121 3.35 17.13 7.64
N LYS A 122 3.74 16.25 8.57
CA LYS A 122 3.62 16.49 10.02
C LYS A 122 4.34 17.78 10.45
N GLU A 123 5.58 17.97 9.99
CA GLU A 123 6.39 19.15 10.30
C GLU A 123 5.77 20.47 9.79
N VAL A 124 5.19 20.45 8.59
CA VAL A 124 4.49 21.62 8.05
C VAL A 124 3.18 21.86 8.80
N PHE A 125 2.42 20.79 9.07
CA PHE A 125 1.12 20.89 9.71
C PHE A 125 1.22 21.35 11.17
N SER A 126 2.28 20.98 11.89
CA SER A 126 2.50 21.42 13.28
C SER A 126 2.76 22.93 13.43
N LYS A 127 3.04 23.63 12.33
CA LYS A 127 3.23 25.09 12.30
C LYS A 127 1.91 25.84 12.09
N PHE A 128 0.82 25.14 11.82
CA PHE A 128 -0.51 25.73 11.71
C PHE A 128 -1.20 25.75 13.08
N SER A 129 -2.02 26.78 13.31
CA SER A 129 -2.85 26.94 14.51
C SER A 129 -4.31 27.15 14.08
N PRO A 130 -5.30 26.71 14.88
CA PRO A 130 -6.71 27.04 14.66
C PRO A 130 -6.98 28.55 14.66
N ASP A 131 -6.21 29.30 15.44
CA ASP A 131 -6.51 30.71 15.77
C ASP A 131 -5.73 31.73 14.91
N ALA A 132 -4.82 31.25 14.05
CA ALA A 132 -3.97 32.10 13.22
C ALA A 132 -4.17 31.81 11.73
N GLN A 133 -4.14 32.85 10.90
CA GLN A 133 -4.10 32.66 9.46
C GLN A 133 -2.73 32.10 9.05
N PRO A 134 -2.68 30.93 8.38
CA PRO A 134 -1.43 30.33 7.97
C PRO A 134 -0.80 31.12 6.81
N GLN A 135 0.53 31.20 6.81
CA GLN A 135 1.28 31.79 5.69
C GLN A 135 1.02 31.01 4.40
N GLU A 136 0.79 31.72 3.29
CA GLU A 136 0.33 31.13 2.02
C GLU A 136 1.34 30.15 1.41
N ASP A 137 2.64 30.43 1.55
CA ASP A 137 3.74 29.58 1.13
C ASP A 137 3.73 28.22 1.85
N MET A 138 3.45 28.22 3.16
CA MET A 138 3.35 27.02 3.99
C MET A 138 2.11 26.20 3.63
N VAL A 139 0.98 26.85 3.34
CA VAL A 139 -0.23 26.19 2.82
C VAL A 139 0.09 25.52 1.47
N ASN A 140 0.70 26.24 0.53
CA ASN A 140 1.07 25.70 -0.77
C ASN A 140 2.02 24.50 -0.65
N LYS A 141 3.00 24.57 0.26
CA LYS A 141 3.91 23.45 0.56
C LYS A 141 3.16 22.24 1.11
N PHE A 142 2.24 22.44 2.06
CA PHE A 142 1.40 21.38 2.64
C PHE A 142 0.59 20.64 1.57
N PHE A 143 -0.15 21.38 0.74
CA PHE A 143 -0.95 20.80 -0.34
C PHE A 143 -0.10 20.15 -1.43
N GLY A 144 1.08 20.70 -1.73
CA GLY A 144 2.04 20.10 -2.65
C GLY A 144 2.52 18.72 -2.16
N LEU A 145 2.84 18.59 -0.88
CA LEU A 145 3.22 17.29 -0.29
C LEU A 145 2.05 16.30 -0.31
N ARG A 146 0.83 16.74 0.01
CA ARG A 146 -0.37 15.89 -0.08
C ARG A 146 -0.65 15.42 -1.50
N ALA A 147 -0.45 16.27 -2.50
CA ALA A 147 -0.57 15.90 -3.90
C ALA A 147 0.46 14.84 -4.30
N LYS A 148 1.72 14.98 -3.86
CA LYS A 148 2.76 13.96 -4.07
C LYS A 148 2.37 12.62 -3.43
N ARG A 149 1.91 12.63 -2.16
CA ARG A 149 1.41 11.43 -1.48
C ARG A 149 0.25 10.79 -2.23
N LYS A 150 -0.73 11.60 -2.66
CA LYS A 150 -1.89 11.13 -3.45
C LYS A 150 -1.44 10.44 -4.75
N LYS A 151 -0.46 11.01 -5.46
CA LYS A 151 0.07 10.42 -6.70
C LYS A 151 0.68 9.03 -6.43
N LEU A 152 1.55 8.91 -5.43
CA LEU A 152 2.17 7.63 -5.08
C LEU A 152 1.12 6.61 -4.63
N CYS A 153 0.17 7.03 -3.78
CA CYS A 153 -0.93 6.20 -3.32
C CYS A 153 -1.80 5.68 -4.49
N LYS A 154 -2.03 6.51 -5.51
CA LYS A 154 -2.73 6.09 -6.75
C LYS A 154 -1.97 4.99 -7.49
N ILE A 155 -0.65 5.11 -7.60
CA ILE A 155 0.18 4.09 -8.24
C ILE A 155 0.19 2.80 -7.40
N CYS A 156 0.32 2.90 -6.07
CA CYS A 156 0.18 1.75 -5.17
C CYS A 156 -1.16 1.03 -5.35
N PHE A 157 -2.26 1.78 -5.48
CA PHE A 157 -3.57 1.20 -5.73
C PHE A 157 -3.61 0.41 -7.05
N VAL A 158 -3.07 0.99 -8.14
CA VAL A 158 -2.99 0.30 -9.43
C VAL A 158 -2.19 -0.99 -9.32
N PHE A 159 -1.03 -0.95 -8.64
CA PHE A 159 -0.22 -2.16 -8.42
C PHE A 159 -0.98 -3.21 -7.61
N SER A 160 -1.74 -2.80 -6.59
CA SER A 160 -2.58 -3.71 -5.80
C SER A 160 -3.63 -4.42 -6.66
N ILE A 161 -4.28 -3.69 -7.57
CA ILE A 161 -5.26 -4.25 -8.51
C ILE A 161 -4.59 -5.20 -9.51
N LEU A 162 -3.41 -4.85 -10.03
CA LEU A 162 -2.66 -5.73 -10.93
C LEU A 162 -2.25 -7.04 -10.24
N ILE A 163 -1.81 -6.97 -8.99
CA ILE A 163 -1.50 -8.16 -8.19
C ILE A 163 -2.76 -9.03 -8.02
N LEU A 164 -3.91 -8.41 -7.68
CA LEU A 164 -5.19 -9.11 -7.58
C LEU A 164 -5.59 -9.79 -8.89
N ALA A 165 -5.41 -9.12 -10.03
CA ALA A 165 -5.77 -9.66 -11.34
C ALA A 165 -4.86 -10.81 -11.79
N ILE A 166 -3.58 -10.78 -11.44
CA ILE A 166 -2.58 -11.80 -11.83
C ILE A 166 -2.60 -13.01 -10.88
N SER A 167 -2.96 -12.82 -9.61
CA SER A 167 -2.92 -13.88 -8.59
C SER A 167 -3.71 -15.15 -8.94
N PRO A 168 -4.88 -15.10 -9.62
CA PRO A 168 -5.57 -16.30 -10.07
C PRO A 168 -4.78 -17.14 -11.08
N ALA A 169 -3.95 -16.54 -11.94
CA ALA A 169 -3.12 -17.29 -12.88
C ALA A 169 -2.09 -18.17 -12.15
N LEU A 170 -1.69 -17.76 -10.95
CA LEU A 170 -0.79 -18.50 -10.07
C LEU A 170 -1.49 -19.63 -9.31
N ARG A 171 -2.83 -19.77 -9.40
CA ARG A 171 -3.58 -20.88 -8.80
C ARG A 171 -3.40 -22.20 -9.55
N TYR A 172 -3.01 -22.13 -10.81
CA TYR A 172 -2.71 -23.32 -11.62
C TYR A 172 -1.27 -23.82 -11.39
N TYR A 173 -0.52 -23.10 -10.55
CA TYR A 173 0.61 -23.64 -9.79
C TYR A 173 0.14 -24.51 -8.62
#